data_AF-A0AAW3EJE8-F1
#
_entry.id   AF-A0AAW3EJE8-F1
#
_cell.length_a   1.000
_cell.length_b   1.000
_cell.length_c   1.000
_cell.angle_alpha   90.00
_cell.angle_beta   90.00
_cell.angle_gamma   90.00
#
_symmetry.space_group_name_H-M   'P 1'
#
loop_
_entity.id
_entity.type
_entity.pdbx_description
1 polymer ?
#
loop_
_entity_poly.entity_id
_entity_poly.type
_entity_poly.pdbx_seq_one_letter_code
_entity_poly.pdbx_strand_id
1 'polypeptide(L)'
;MTSKNNDLNGQGFAHPENSQSDIFKASEQDISVINFEGMKVRIVNIHGEPWFIAKDVCDSLEVVNSRDALTALDPDEKNTVALTYGIRGNPNRGAVSESGFYKLIARSRKATTPGTFAHRFSNWVFREVIPSIRKTGSYGVPWAFLHDFTRRKQSYLKQASKKGRDLQACKQQKRHLSTEEEQLWREYQPALPLAGGSDHD
;
A
#
# COMPACT_ATOMS: atom_id res chain seq x y z
N MET A 1 66.78 31.73 -4.00
CA MET A 1 66.01 30.97 -2.99
C MET A 1 64.71 30.52 -3.63
N THR A 2 64.65 29.25 -4.00
CA THR A 2 63.46 28.54 -4.49
C THR A 2 62.53 28.23 -3.33
N SER A 3 61.24 28.56 -3.45
CA SER A 3 60.19 27.84 -2.72
C SER A 3 59.02 27.60 -3.67
N LYS A 4 58.87 26.32 -4.06
CA LYS A 4 57.68 25.75 -4.69
C LYS A 4 56.57 25.73 -3.65
N ASN A 5 55.34 26.09 -4.03
CA ASN A 5 54.10 25.71 -3.34
C ASN A 5 53.08 25.44 -4.46
N ASN A 6 53.02 24.23 -4.99
CA ASN A 6 52.28 23.04 -4.53
C ASN A 6 50.81 23.09 -4.97
N ASP A 7 50.56 22.31 -6.02
CA ASP A 7 49.26 22.03 -6.63
C ASP A 7 48.32 21.38 -5.61
N LEU A 8 47.11 21.92 -5.48
CA LEU A 8 45.96 21.14 -5.03
C LEU A 8 44.85 21.31 -6.08
N ASN A 9 44.90 20.37 -7.02
CA ASN A 9 43.89 20.06 -8.00
C ASN A 9 42.61 19.62 -7.26
N GLY A 10 41.71 20.57 -6.98
CA GLY A 10 40.38 20.28 -6.46
C GLY A 10 39.54 19.63 -7.55
N GLN A 11 39.56 18.29 -7.62
CA GLN A 11 38.51 17.53 -8.28
C GLN A 11 37.20 17.81 -7.56
N GLY A 12 36.47 18.82 -8.01
CA GLY A 12 35.05 18.92 -7.74
C GLY A 12 34.39 17.72 -8.40
N PHE A 13 34.00 16.72 -7.61
CA PHE A 13 33.05 15.71 -8.07
C PHE A 13 31.75 16.44 -8.36
N ALA A 14 31.53 16.78 -9.64
CA ALA A 14 30.23 17.18 -10.12
C ALA A 14 29.26 16.05 -9.76
N HIS A 15 28.31 16.34 -8.85
CA HIS A 15 27.15 15.47 -8.66
C HIS A 15 26.49 15.26 -10.02
N PRO A 16 26.15 14.02 -10.40
CA PRO A 16 25.57 13.77 -11.70
C PRO A 16 24.25 14.54 -11.80
N GLU A 17 24.16 15.39 -12.83
CA GLU A 17 22.92 16.01 -13.28
C GLU A 17 21.89 14.91 -13.48
N ASN A 18 20.87 14.88 -12.62
CA ASN A 18 19.77 13.94 -12.76
C ASN A 18 18.78 14.47 -13.81
N SER A 19 19.18 14.34 -15.06
CA SER A 19 18.41 14.67 -16.25
C SER A 19 17.49 13.51 -16.63
N GLN A 20 16.45 13.25 -15.84
CA GLN A 20 15.13 12.78 -16.32
C GLN A 20 14.13 12.70 -15.17
N SER A 21 13.01 13.37 -15.39
CA SER A 21 11.84 13.55 -14.52
C SER A 21 11.01 12.27 -14.36
N ASP A 22 11.60 11.20 -13.82
CA ASP A 22 10.85 10.00 -13.52
C ASP A 22 10.08 10.18 -12.19
N ILE A 23 8.85 10.68 -12.33
CA ILE A 23 7.89 10.72 -11.23
C ILE A 23 7.73 9.30 -10.69
N PHE A 24 8.04 9.11 -9.40
CA PHE A 24 7.88 7.81 -8.75
C PHE A 24 6.42 7.35 -8.84
N LYS A 25 6.20 6.19 -9.47
CA LYS A 25 4.88 5.58 -9.62
C LYS A 25 4.66 4.60 -8.48
N ALA A 26 3.96 5.04 -7.44
CA ALA A 26 3.66 4.20 -6.29
C ALA A 26 2.64 3.12 -6.69
N SER A 27 2.94 1.86 -6.36
CA SER A 27 2.01 0.74 -6.44
C SER A 27 1.22 0.59 -5.13
N GLU A 28 0.17 -0.23 -5.12
CA GLU A 28 -0.63 -0.48 -3.90
C GLU A 28 0.21 -1.02 -2.73
N GLN A 29 1.33 -1.69 -3.01
CA GLN A 29 2.23 -2.26 -2.00
C GLN A 29 3.15 -1.22 -1.37
N ASP A 30 3.36 -0.08 -2.03
CA ASP A 30 4.25 0.98 -1.55
C ASP A 30 3.51 2.03 -0.69
N ILE A 31 2.18 1.90 -0.60
CA ILE A 31 1.31 2.88 0.06
C ILE A 31 0.85 2.32 1.40
N SER A 32 1.25 2.99 2.47
CA SER A 32 0.70 2.82 3.81
C SER A 32 -0.29 3.94 4.12
N VAL A 33 -1.28 3.67 4.97
CA VAL A 33 -2.27 4.68 5.38
C VAL A 33 -2.39 4.70 6.88
N ILE A 34 -2.23 5.88 7.46
CA ILE A 34 -2.54 6.12 8.86
C ILE A 34 -3.90 6.82 8.96
N ASN A 35 -4.69 6.45 9.96
CA ASN A 35 -6.02 7.00 10.17
C ASN A 35 -6.11 7.58 11.58
N PHE A 36 -6.53 8.83 11.68
CA PHE A 36 -6.78 9.53 12.93
C PHE A 36 -8.15 10.19 12.88
N GLU A 37 -9.07 9.75 13.75
CA GLU A 37 -10.41 10.35 13.89
C GLU A 37 -11.17 10.50 12.54
N GLY A 38 -10.98 9.56 11.61
CA GLY A 38 -11.61 9.57 10.29
C GLY A 38 -10.80 10.27 9.19
N MET A 39 -9.74 11.00 9.56
CA MET A 39 -8.80 11.59 8.61
C MET A 39 -7.71 10.58 8.24
N LYS A 40 -7.54 10.36 6.94
CA LYS A 40 -6.57 9.41 6.39
C LYS A 40 -5.37 10.16 5.82
N VAL A 41 -4.16 9.80 6.25
CA VAL A 41 -2.90 10.28 5.68
C VAL A 41 -2.21 9.14 4.98
N ARG A 42 -2.03 9.27 3.67
CA ARG A 42 -1.29 8.31 2.86
C ARG A 42 0.21 8.58 2.94
N ILE A 43 0.97 7.51 3.03
CA ILE A 43 2.42 7.48 3.12
C ILE A 43 2.92 6.58 1.99
N VAL A 44 3.80 7.10 1.15
CA VAL A 44 4.44 6.40 0.06
C VAL A 44 5.86 6.06 0.49
N ASN A 45 6.24 4.79 0.41
CA ASN A 45 7.64 4.40 0.59
C ASN A 45 8.39 4.63 -0.72
N ILE A 46 9.31 5.61 -0.71
CA ILE A 46 10.19 5.91 -1.84
C ILE A 46 11.60 5.51 -1.41
N HIS A 47 12.15 4.46 -2.01
CA HIS A 47 13.52 3.99 -1.74
C HIS A 47 13.86 3.72 -0.26
N GLY A 48 12.87 3.33 0.55
CA GLY A 48 13.05 3.07 1.99
C GLY A 48 12.71 4.25 2.88
N GLU A 49 12.42 5.42 2.30
CA GLU A 49 12.06 6.63 3.04
C GLU A 49 10.54 6.90 2.96
N PRO A 50 9.90 7.29 4.06
CA PRO A 50 8.49 7.63 4.08
C PRO A 50 8.24 9.04 3.52
N TRP A 51 7.40 9.12 2.49
CA TRP A 51 6.92 10.36 1.90
C TRP A 51 5.42 10.52 2.13
N PHE A 52 5.00 11.62 2.73
CA PHE A 52 3.61 11.87 3.11
C PHE A 52 2.88 12.66 2.03
N ILE A 53 1.66 12.27 1.68
CA ILE A 53 0.88 13.04 0.70
C ILE A 53 0.53 14.40 1.30
N ALA A 54 1.05 15.47 0.69
CA ALA A 54 0.99 16.83 1.22
C ALA A 54 -0.44 17.31 1.45
N LYS A 55 -1.36 16.95 0.55
CA LYS A 55 -2.77 17.30 0.68
C LYS A 55 -3.38 16.69 1.94
N ASP A 56 -3.16 15.41 2.17
CA ASP A 56 -3.73 14.70 3.31
C ASP A 56 -3.19 15.30 4.63
N VAL A 57 -1.90 15.62 4.67
CA VAL A 57 -1.26 16.29 5.82
C VAL A 57 -1.84 17.68 6.07
N CYS A 58 -1.99 18.49 5.01
CA CYS A 58 -2.57 19.83 5.13
C CYS A 58 -4.02 19.78 5.62
N ASP A 59 -4.81 18.84 5.09
CA ASP A 59 -6.20 18.64 5.52
C ASP A 59 -6.24 18.23 7.02
N SER A 60 -5.35 17.35 7.49
CA SER A 60 -5.20 16.98 8.91
C SER A 60 -4.74 18.13 9.82
N LEU A 61 -3.99 19.09 9.28
CA LEU A 61 -3.54 20.29 9.99
C LEU A 61 -4.52 21.46 9.85
N GLU A 62 -5.67 21.24 9.22
CA GLU A 62 -6.68 22.26 8.90
C GLU A 62 -6.08 23.46 8.12
N VAL A 63 -5.09 23.18 7.26
CA VAL A 63 -4.44 24.13 6.37
C VAL A 63 -5.15 24.12 5.03
N VAL A 64 -5.82 25.23 4.72
CA VAL A 64 -6.67 25.37 3.51
C VAL A 64 -5.84 25.35 2.22
N ASN A 65 -4.69 26.03 2.21
CA ASN A 65 -3.86 26.16 1.01
C ASN A 65 -2.60 25.28 1.11
N SER A 66 -2.71 24.04 0.63
CA SER A 66 -1.60 23.10 0.58
C SER A 66 -0.44 23.56 -0.31
N ARG A 67 -0.69 24.36 -1.37
CA ARG A 67 0.39 24.87 -2.22
C ARG A 67 1.27 25.87 -1.48
N ASP A 68 0.66 26.75 -0.69
CA ASP A 68 1.38 27.72 0.14
C ASP A 68 2.10 27.04 1.32
N ALA A 69 1.56 25.94 1.83
CA ALA A 69 2.28 25.12 2.80
C ALA A 69 3.58 24.53 2.21
N LEU A 70 3.55 24.13 0.94
CA LEU A 70 4.68 23.53 0.23
C LEU A 70 5.74 24.54 -0.25
N THR A 71 5.38 25.81 -0.46
CA THR A 71 6.36 26.86 -0.82
C THR A 71 7.31 27.15 0.34
N ALA A 72 6.86 26.96 1.58
CA ALA A 72 7.65 27.13 2.79
C ALA A 72 8.64 25.98 3.07
N LEU A 73 8.63 24.92 2.25
CA LEU A 73 9.52 23.77 2.37
C LEU A 73 10.69 23.87 1.39
N ASP A 74 11.83 23.32 1.81
CA ASP A 74 13.03 23.26 1.00
C ASP A 74 12.83 22.33 -0.22
N PRO A 75 13.60 22.50 -1.31
CA PRO A 75 13.42 21.70 -2.54
C PRO A 75 13.55 20.19 -2.35
N ASP A 76 14.38 19.75 -1.40
CA ASP A 76 14.60 18.34 -1.04
C ASP A 76 13.48 17.76 -0.17
N GLU A 77 12.63 18.59 0.41
CA GLU A 77 11.54 18.17 1.29
C GLU A 77 10.20 18.01 0.59
N LYS A 78 10.15 18.32 -0.70
CA LYS A 78 8.95 18.24 -1.52
C LYS A 78 9.24 17.48 -2.80
N ASN A 79 8.31 16.63 -3.18
CA ASN A 79 8.41 15.84 -4.40
C ASN A 79 7.03 15.65 -5.02
N THR A 80 6.98 15.15 -6.25
CA THR A 80 5.75 14.74 -6.90
C THR A 80 5.77 13.22 -7.07
N VAL A 81 4.69 12.57 -6.61
CA VAL A 81 4.49 11.12 -6.76
C VAL A 81 3.24 10.86 -7.58
N ALA A 82 3.29 9.82 -8.42
CA ALA A 82 2.15 9.37 -9.20
C ALA A 82 1.45 8.23 -8.45
N LEU A 83 0.26 8.50 -7.93
CA LEU A 83 -0.61 7.50 -7.32
C LEU A 83 -1.48 6.88 -8.41
N THR A 84 -1.06 5.72 -8.93
CA THR A 84 -1.74 5.06 -10.06
C THR A 84 -2.97 4.25 -9.62
N TYR A 85 -3.12 3.98 -8.33
CA TYR A 85 -4.23 3.21 -7.77
C TYR A 85 -5.37 4.10 -7.24
N GLY A 86 -6.61 3.75 -7.59
CA GLY A 86 -7.82 4.33 -6.98
C GLY A 86 -8.15 5.78 -7.38
N ILE A 87 -7.41 6.37 -8.33
CA ILE A 87 -7.63 7.76 -8.77
C ILE A 87 -8.06 7.79 -10.23
N ARG A 88 -9.22 8.39 -10.50
CA ARG A 88 -9.67 8.76 -11.84
C ARG A 88 -9.19 10.20 -12.12
N GLY A 89 -8.37 10.39 -13.15
CA GLY A 89 -7.82 11.71 -13.53
C GLY A 89 -6.32 11.83 -13.27
N ASN A 90 -5.83 13.04 -13.00
CA ASN A 90 -4.40 13.28 -12.78
C ASN A 90 -3.88 12.47 -11.57
N PRO A 91 -2.94 11.52 -11.75
CA PRO A 91 -2.41 10.70 -10.66
C PRO A 91 -1.35 11.44 -9.82
N ASN A 92 -0.84 12.57 -10.29
CA ASN A 92 0.27 13.28 -9.65
C ASN A 92 -0.21 13.98 -8.37
N ARG A 93 0.52 13.77 -7.28
CA ARG A 93 0.28 14.40 -5.98
C ARG A 93 1.59 14.95 -5.43
N GLY A 94 1.51 16.10 -4.78
CA GLY A 94 2.61 16.59 -3.97
C GLY A 94 2.80 15.67 -2.76
N ALA A 95 4.04 15.31 -2.51
CA ALA A 95 4.47 14.57 -1.34
C ALA A 95 5.53 15.38 -0.60
N VAL A 96 5.60 15.18 0.71
CA VAL A 96 6.61 15.79 1.59
C VAL A 96 7.43 14.72 2.26
N SER A 97 8.72 14.96 2.42
CA SER A 97 9.60 14.11 3.21
C SER A 97 9.20 14.13 4.68
N GLU A 98 9.79 13.25 5.49
CA GLU A 98 9.61 13.25 6.94
C GLU A 98 10.01 14.60 7.59
N SER A 99 11.11 15.20 7.15
CA SER A 99 11.53 16.52 7.65
C SER A 99 10.54 17.62 7.27
N GLY A 100 10.04 17.61 6.03
CA GLY A 100 9.01 18.52 5.56
C GLY A 100 7.69 18.36 6.33
N PHE A 101 7.29 17.11 6.61
CA PHE A 101 6.12 16.80 7.44
C PHE A 101 6.24 17.42 8.84
N TYR A 102 7.38 17.30 9.50
CA TYR A 102 7.60 17.92 10.80
C TYR A 102 7.60 19.45 10.73
N LYS A 103 8.22 20.05 9.71
CA LYS A 103 8.17 21.50 9.48
C LYS A 103 6.73 21.98 9.31
N LEU A 104 5.90 21.25 8.58
CA LEU A 104 4.48 21.59 8.41
C LEU A 104 3.71 21.56 9.73
N ILE A 105 3.91 20.52 10.55
CA ILE A 105 3.27 20.43 11.88
C ILE A 105 3.73 21.60 12.76
N ALA A 106 5.04 21.83 12.85
CA ALA A 106 5.63 22.86 13.70
C ALA A 106 5.19 24.28 13.31
N ARG A 107 4.97 24.54 12.01
CA ARG A 107 4.49 25.84 11.52
C ARG A 107 2.98 26.03 11.67
N SER A 108 2.21 24.96 11.88
CA SER A 108 0.76 25.07 12.01
C SER A 108 0.37 25.71 13.34
N ARG A 109 -0.18 26.93 13.29
CA ARG A 109 -0.70 27.60 14.49
C ARG A 109 -1.80 26.76 15.17
N LYS A 110 -2.64 26.10 14.37
CA LYS A 110 -3.71 25.23 14.88
C LYS A 110 -3.14 24.01 15.58
N ALA A 111 -2.04 23.42 15.07
CA ALA A 111 -1.38 22.30 15.73
C ALA A 111 -0.85 22.64 17.14
N THR A 112 -0.63 23.92 17.45
CA THR A 112 -0.22 24.41 18.78
C THR A 112 -1.41 24.89 19.62
N THR A 113 -2.61 25.04 19.04
CA THR A 113 -3.79 25.57 19.73
C THR A 113 -4.60 24.42 20.35
N PRO A 114 -4.69 24.33 21.68
CA PRO A 114 -5.47 23.27 22.35
C PRO A 114 -6.94 23.28 21.92
N GLY A 115 -7.54 22.10 21.83
CA GLY A 115 -8.95 21.91 21.45
C GLY A 115 -9.21 21.81 19.94
N THR A 116 -8.27 22.21 19.09
CA THR A 116 -8.39 22.03 17.63
C THR A 116 -8.16 20.58 17.21
N PHE A 117 -8.62 20.20 16.00
CA PHE A 117 -8.36 18.88 15.45
C PHE A 117 -6.86 18.73 15.15
N ALA A 118 -6.25 19.76 14.54
CA ALA A 118 -4.82 19.78 14.23
C ALA A 118 -3.92 19.54 15.45
N HIS A 119 -4.28 20.06 16.63
CA HIS A 119 -3.55 19.84 17.87
C HIS A 119 -3.67 18.40 18.40
N ARG A 120 -4.84 17.77 18.26
CA ARG A 120 -4.98 16.35 18.63
C ARG A 120 -4.20 15.46 17.66
N PHE A 121 -4.29 15.74 16.37
CA PHE A 121 -3.55 15.04 15.33
C PHE A 121 -2.03 15.14 15.58
N SER A 122 -1.49 16.35 15.82
CA SER A 122 -0.06 16.53 16.08
C SER A 122 0.41 15.76 17.32
N ASN A 123 -0.36 15.81 18.42
CA ASN A 123 -0.05 15.06 19.64
C ASN A 123 -0.07 13.55 19.41
N TRP A 124 -1.06 13.04 18.68
CA TRP A 124 -1.15 11.62 18.34
C TRP A 124 0.04 11.17 17.50
N VAL A 125 0.42 11.95 16.48
CA VAL A 125 1.61 11.68 15.66
C VAL A 125 2.86 11.58 16.54
N PHE A 126 3.11 12.57 17.40
CA PHE A 126 4.35 12.62 18.18
C PHE A 126 4.39 11.65 19.36
N ARG A 127 3.24 11.29 19.93
CA ARG A 127 3.17 10.43 21.12
C ARG A 127 2.96 8.95 20.79
N GLU A 128 2.30 8.65 19.68
CA GLU A 128 1.95 7.28 19.32
C GLU A 128 2.63 6.85 18.03
N VAL A 129 2.45 7.61 16.95
CA VAL A 129 2.91 7.19 15.62
C VAL A 129 4.43 7.10 15.54
N ILE A 130 5.12 8.22 15.77
CA ILE A 130 6.57 8.29 15.65
C ILE A 130 7.28 7.40 16.67
N PRO A 131 6.89 7.38 17.97
CA PRO A 131 7.51 6.48 18.93
C PRO A 131 7.33 5.01 18.57
N SER A 132 6.20 4.63 17.99
CA SER A 132 5.97 3.27 17.51
C SER A 132 6.88 2.94 16.33
N ILE A 133 6.92 3.80 15.30
CA ILE A 133 7.80 3.61 14.13
C ILE A 133 9.26 3.49 14.57
N ARG A 134 9.73 4.36 15.48
CA ARG A 134 11.11 4.31 15.98
C ARG A 134 11.43 3.01 16.72
N LYS A 135 10.47 2.47 17.48
CA LYS A 135 10.66 1.24 18.29
C LYS A 135 10.55 -0.04 17.47
N THR A 136 9.64 -0.08 16.50
CA THR A 136 9.24 -1.32 15.81
C THR A 136 9.56 -1.30 14.31
N GLY A 137 10.00 -0.16 13.77
CA GLY A 137 10.18 0.08 12.34
C GLY A 137 8.87 0.34 11.57
N SER A 138 7.71 0.39 12.23
CA SER A 138 6.41 0.62 11.56
C SER A 138 5.32 1.14 12.50
N TYR A 139 4.26 1.75 11.95
CA TYR A 139 3.05 2.09 12.69
C TYR A 139 1.90 1.18 12.28
N GLY A 140 1.18 0.63 13.27
CA GLY A 140 0.12 -0.35 13.04
C GLY A 140 0.65 -1.78 12.92
N VAL A 141 0.06 -2.60 12.04
CA VAL A 141 0.51 -3.97 11.81
C VAL A 141 1.83 -3.93 11.02
N PRO A 142 2.94 -4.47 11.54
CA PRO A 142 4.21 -4.39 10.83
C PRO A 142 4.14 -5.03 9.45
N TRP A 143 4.86 -4.44 8.50
CA TRP A 143 4.83 -4.85 7.08
C TRP A 143 5.10 -6.34 6.88
N ALA A 144 6.02 -6.91 7.67
CA ALA A 144 6.31 -8.34 7.65
C ALA A 144 5.08 -9.22 7.93
N PHE A 145 4.23 -8.83 8.89
CA PHE A 145 3.01 -9.56 9.21
C PHE A 145 1.94 -9.41 8.12
N LEU A 146 1.82 -8.23 7.50
CA LEU A 146 0.90 -8.01 6.37
C LEU A 146 1.31 -8.83 5.13
N HIS A 147 2.61 -8.89 4.82
CA HIS A 147 3.15 -9.71 3.74
C HIS A 147 2.95 -11.20 3.99
N ASP A 148 3.20 -11.66 5.21
CA ASP A 148 2.95 -13.05 5.61
C ASP A 148 1.46 -13.42 5.48
N PHE A 149 0.56 -12.56 5.99
CA PHE A 149 -0.88 -12.74 5.82
C PHE A 149 -1.29 -12.79 4.34
N THR A 150 -0.79 -11.88 3.51
CA THR A 150 -1.09 -11.82 2.08
C THR A 150 -0.62 -13.08 1.37
N ARG A 151 0.60 -13.54 1.66
CA ARG A 151 1.15 -14.79 1.12
C ARG A 151 0.30 -16.00 1.52
N ARG A 152 -0.10 -16.09 2.79
CA ARG A 152 -0.95 -17.18 3.30
C ARG A 152 -2.33 -17.15 2.64
N LYS A 153 -2.94 -15.98 2.50
CA LYS A 153 -4.23 -15.79 1.81
C LYS A 153 -4.16 -16.22 0.35
N GLN A 154 -3.12 -15.80 -0.39
CA GLN A 154 -2.93 -16.24 -1.78
C GLN A 154 -2.73 -17.76 -1.89
N SER A 155 -1.96 -18.35 -0.97
CA SER A 155 -1.73 -19.79 -0.93
C SER A 155 -3.04 -20.55 -0.70
N TYR A 156 -3.85 -20.08 0.25
CA TYR A 156 -5.19 -20.61 0.50
C TYR A 156 -6.10 -20.53 -0.73
N LEU A 157 -6.15 -19.38 -1.41
CA LEU A 157 -6.97 -19.20 -2.62
C LEU A 157 -6.56 -20.16 -3.75
N LYS A 158 -5.26 -20.35 -3.97
CA LYS A 158 -4.75 -21.33 -4.94
C LYS A 158 -5.18 -22.75 -4.59
N GLN A 159 -5.06 -23.13 -3.31
CA GLN A 159 -5.49 -24.45 -2.84
C GLN A 159 -7.00 -24.66 -2.98
N ALA A 160 -7.81 -23.67 -2.61
CA ALA A 160 -9.27 -23.71 -2.74
C ALA A 160 -9.69 -23.85 -4.21
N SER A 161 -9.06 -23.11 -5.12
CA SER A 161 -9.29 -23.23 -6.57
C SER A 161 -8.96 -24.63 -7.10
N LYS A 162 -7.84 -25.21 -6.66
CA LYS A 162 -7.47 -26.59 -7.04
C LYS A 162 -8.52 -27.60 -6.55
N LYS A 163 -8.88 -27.55 -5.26
CA LYS A 163 -9.93 -28.42 -4.69
C LYS A 163 -11.26 -28.29 -5.42
N GLY A 164 -11.63 -27.07 -5.82
CA GLY A 164 -12.83 -26.83 -6.63
C GLY A 164 -12.78 -27.54 -7.99
N ARG A 165 -11.65 -27.45 -8.71
CA ARG A 165 -11.45 -28.18 -9.97
C ARG A 165 -11.48 -29.69 -9.78
N ASP A 166 -10.77 -30.20 -8.77
CA ASP A 166 -10.73 -31.63 -8.46
C ASP A 166 -12.15 -32.17 -8.13
N LEU A 167 -12.95 -31.40 -7.39
CA LEU A 167 -14.35 -31.74 -7.09
C LEU A 167 -15.22 -31.78 -8.36
N GLN A 168 -15.03 -30.85 -9.29
CA GLN A 168 -15.77 -30.86 -10.57
C GLN A 168 -15.39 -32.07 -11.42
N ALA A 169 -14.11 -32.43 -11.47
CA ALA A 169 -13.65 -33.62 -12.18
C ALA A 169 -14.27 -34.90 -11.59
N CYS A 170 -14.28 -35.03 -10.26
CA CYS A 170 -14.92 -36.17 -9.58
C CYS A 170 -16.43 -36.26 -9.87
N LYS A 171 -17.13 -35.12 -9.90
CA LYS A 171 -18.56 -35.08 -10.28
C LYS A 171 -18.81 -35.55 -11.71
N GLN A 172 -17.95 -35.18 -12.65
CA GLN A 172 -18.05 -35.67 -14.04
C GLN A 172 -17.84 -37.17 -14.12
N GLN A 173 -16.83 -37.70 -13.42
CA GLN A 173 -16.57 -39.14 -13.37
C GLN A 173 -17.75 -39.91 -12.77
N LYS A 174 -18.34 -39.40 -11.67
CA LYS A 174 -19.54 -40.00 -11.07
C LYS A 174 -20.72 -40.02 -12.04
N ARG A 175 -20.95 -38.95 -12.81
CA ARG A 175 -22.00 -38.91 -13.84
C ARG A 175 -21.76 -39.93 -14.94
N HIS A 176 -20.52 -40.04 -15.43
CA HIS A 176 -20.15 -41.04 -16.43
C HIS A 176 -20.46 -42.46 -15.94
N LEU A 177 -20.01 -42.81 -14.74
CA LEU A 177 -20.27 -44.11 -14.13
C LEU A 177 -21.76 -44.38 -13.94
N SER A 178 -22.54 -43.37 -13.53
CA SER A 178 -24.00 -43.48 -13.39
C SER A 178 -24.68 -43.75 -14.75
N THR A 179 -24.23 -43.10 -15.82
CA THR A 179 -24.77 -43.32 -17.17
C THR A 179 -24.36 -44.69 -17.72
N GLU A 180 -23.12 -45.12 -17.48
CA GLU A 180 -22.63 -46.45 -17.86
C GLU A 180 -23.41 -47.55 -17.11
N GLU A 181 -23.65 -47.36 -15.81
CA GLU A 181 -24.52 -48.22 -15.02
C GLU A 181 -25.92 -48.29 -15.66
N GLU A 182 -26.59 -47.16 -15.90
CA GLU A 182 -27.90 -47.14 -16.57
C GLU A 182 -27.91 -47.87 -17.93
N GLN A 183 -26.84 -47.76 -18.72
CA GLN A 183 -26.71 -48.45 -20.01
C GLN A 183 -26.59 -49.97 -19.83
N LEU A 184 -25.72 -50.42 -18.92
CA LEU A 184 -25.56 -51.84 -18.59
C LEU A 184 -26.87 -52.46 -18.09
N TRP A 185 -27.60 -51.74 -17.23
CA TRP A 185 -28.93 -52.17 -16.77
C TRP A 185 -29.92 -52.33 -17.93
N ARG A 186 -29.94 -51.39 -18.89
CA ARG A 186 -30.81 -51.48 -20.08
C ARG A 186 -30.45 -52.65 -21.00
N GLU A 187 -29.16 -52.94 -21.16
CA GLU A 187 -28.68 -54.00 -22.06
C GLU A 187 -28.92 -55.40 -21.49
N TYR A 188 -28.61 -55.62 -20.20
CA TYR A 188 -28.62 -56.95 -19.59
C TYR A 188 -29.89 -57.25 -18.77
N GLN A 189 -30.68 -56.24 -18.39
CA GLN A 189 -31.92 -56.39 -17.61
C GLN A 189 -33.04 -55.44 -18.06
N PRO A 190 -33.50 -55.52 -19.33
CA PRO A 190 -34.45 -54.57 -19.91
C PRO A 190 -35.86 -54.60 -19.28
N ALA A 191 -36.21 -55.66 -18.53
CA ALA A 191 -37.53 -55.85 -17.94
C ALA A 191 -37.65 -55.36 -16.48
N LEU A 192 -36.55 -54.93 -15.85
CA LEU A 192 -36.54 -54.39 -14.48
C LEU A 192 -36.68 -52.86 -14.52
N PRO A 193 -37.56 -52.24 -13.71
CA PRO A 193 -37.66 -50.78 -13.66
C PRO A 193 -36.34 -50.18 -13.17
N LEU A 194 -35.81 -49.16 -13.86
CA LEU A 194 -34.64 -48.42 -13.39
C LEU A 194 -34.98 -47.79 -12.04
N ALA A 195 -34.32 -48.26 -10.99
CA ALA A 195 -34.55 -47.77 -9.64
C ALA A 195 -34.10 -46.30 -9.55
N GLY A 196 -35.07 -45.38 -9.52
CA GLY A 196 -34.83 -43.98 -9.28
C GLY A 196 -36.08 -43.33 -8.71
N GLY A 197 -36.11 -43.13 -7.39
CA GLY A 197 -37.13 -42.30 -6.78
C GLY A 197 -37.33 -42.49 -5.27
N SER A 198 -36.29 -42.34 -4.47
CA SER A 198 -36.45 -41.94 -3.06
C SER A 198 -35.15 -41.37 -2.52
N ASP A 199 -35.00 -40.06 -2.59
CA ASP A 199 -34.34 -39.32 -1.52
C ASP A 199 -35.35 -38.27 -1.06
N HIS A 200 -35.70 -38.40 0.22
CA HIS A 200 -36.62 -37.59 1.00
C HIS A 200 -36.11 -36.15 1.20
N ASP A 201 -37.05 -35.29 1.61
CA ASP A 201 -36.96 -33.89 2.05
C ASP A 201 -35.69 -33.47 2.82
#